data_AF-R1EH90-F1
#
_entry.id   AF-R1EH90-F1
#
_cell.length_a   1.000
_cell.length_b   1.000
_cell.length_c   1.000
_cell.angle_alpha   90.00
_cell.angle_beta   90.00
_cell.angle_gamma   90.00
#
_symmetry.space_group_name_H-M   'P 1'
#
loop_
_entity.id
_entity.type
_entity.pdbx_description
1 polymer ?
#
loop_
_entity_poly.entity_id
_entity_poly.type
_entity_poly.pdbx_seq_one_letter_code
_entity_poly.pdbx_strand_id
1 'polypeptide(L)'
;MAAISNAAAHAGIPCAILEAPTVATVVDEMRRSAIVHFACHGDPHFSDPSRTSLVLGGDAGTPDGRLTVAQLFDETHEHAELAYLSACCTAQQYSEGLIDEGIHLGTVFQLMGFPAVVATLWEADDVAATEVADAFYRRLLGSAVEGGVYGSFIGS
;
A
#
# COMPACT_ATOMS: atom_id res chain seq x y z
N MET A 1 -6.44 1.19 -10.56
CA MET A 1 -6.82 -0.17 -10.08
C MET A 1 -7.10 -1.20 -11.16
N ALA A 2 -7.99 -0.95 -12.14
CA ALA A 2 -8.32 -1.94 -13.18
C ALA A 2 -7.10 -2.49 -13.96
N ALA A 3 -6.06 -1.68 -14.15
CA ALA A 3 -4.86 -2.12 -14.85
C ALA A 3 -4.02 -3.14 -14.04
N ILE A 4 -3.98 -2.98 -12.71
CA ILE A 4 -3.23 -3.86 -11.81
C ILE A 4 -3.91 -5.23 -11.73
N SER A 5 -5.23 -5.25 -11.56
CA SER A 5 -5.99 -6.51 -11.55
C SER A 5 -5.96 -7.21 -12.91
N ASN A 6 -5.96 -6.46 -14.02
CA ASN A 6 -5.76 -7.04 -15.36
C ASN A 6 -4.36 -7.64 -15.53
N ALA A 7 -3.31 -6.97 -15.05
CA ALA A 7 -1.94 -7.50 -15.11
C ALA A 7 -1.79 -8.77 -14.27
N ALA A 8 -2.37 -8.79 -13.07
CA ALA A 8 -2.42 -9.98 -12.22
C ALA A 8 -3.20 -11.14 -12.86
N ALA A 9 -4.37 -10.85 -13.43
CA ALA A 9 -5.17 -11.84 -14.15
C ALA A 9 -4.41 -12.44 -15.34
N HIS A 10 -3.70 -11.61 -16.11
CA HIS A 10 -2.88 -12.07 -17.24
C HIS A 10 -1.74 -12.99 -16.78
N ALA A 11 -1.16 -12.72 -15.62
CA ALA A 11 -0.10 -13.53 -15.02
C ALA A 11 -0.62 -14.77 -14.25
N GLY A 12 -1.94 -14.98 -14.17
CA GLY A 12 -2.53 -16.09 -13.40
C GLY A 12 -2.38 -15.95 -11.88
N ILE A 13 -2.16 -14.72 -11.41
CA ILE A 13 -1.96 -14.38 -10.01
C ILE A 13 -3.33 -14.06 -9.37
N PRO A 14 -3.71 -14.71 -8.26
CA PRO A 14 -4.89 -14.32 -7.49
C PRO A 14 -4.78 -12.85 -7.08
N CYS A 15 -5.85 -12.08 -7.33
CA CYS A 15 -5.89 -10.67 -7.00
C CYS A 15 -7.18 -10.32 -6.26
N ALA A 16 -7.07 -9.79 -5.04
CA ALA A 16 -8.23 -9.23 -4.33
C ALA A 16 -8.22 -7.70 -4.47
N ILE A 17 -9.39 -7.11 -4.68
CA ILE A 17 -9.58 -5.65 -4.66
C ILE A 17 -10.49 -5.35 -3.49
N LEU A 18 -10.03 -4.47 -2.61
CA LEU A 18 -10.75 -4.10 -1.39
C LEU A 18 -11.20 -2.64 -1.49
N GLU A 19 -12.50 -2.43 -1.71
CA GLU A 19 -13.10 -1.09 -1.73
C GLU A 19 -13.67 -0.76 -0.35
N ALA A 20 -13.17 0.31 0.28
CA ALA A 20 -13.55 0.72 1.63
C ALA A 20 -13.48 -0.40 2.69
N PRO A 21 -12.40 -1.20 2.78
CA PRO A 21 -12.31 -2.30 3.73
C PRO A 21 -12.18 -1.81 5.17
N THR A 22 -12.58 -2.67 6.10
CA THR A 22 -12.24 -2.50 7.51
C THR A 22 -10.77 -2.83 7.76
N VAL A 23 -10.19 -2.29 8.83
CA VAL A 23 -8.83 -2.66 9.28
C VAL A 23 -8.66 -4.17 9.40
N ALA A 24 -9.62 -4.87 10.00
CA ALA A 24 -9.55 -6.32 10.19
C ALA A 24 -9.49 -7.08 8.85
N THR A 25 -10.29 -6.65 7.87
CA THR A 25 -10.26 -7.22 6.51
C THR A 25 -8.90 -7.02 5.86
N VAL A 26 -8.33 -5.81 5.97
CA VAL A 26 -7.02 -5.52 5.37
C VAL A 26 -5.93 -6.36 6.01
N VAL A 27 -5.89 -6.45 7.35
CA VAL A 27 -4.87 -7.22 8.07
C VAL A 27 -4.94 -8.71 7.70
N ASP A 28 -6.14 -9.32 7.67
CA ASP A 28 -6.30 -10.73 7.29
C ASP A 28 -5.81 -11.01 5.87
N GLU A 29 -6.13 -10.12 4.93
CA GLU A 29 -5.72 -10.24 3.54
C GLU A 29 -4.21 -9.98 3.35
N MET A 30 -3.62 -9.03 4.09
CA MET A 30 -2.18 -8.80 4.12
C MET A 30 -1.40 -10.02 4.60
N ARG A 31 -1.92 -10.78 5.58
CA ARG A 31 -1.28 -12.03 6.06
C ARG A 31 -1.18 -13.10 4.97
N ARG A 32 -2.04 -13.04 3.96
CA ARG A 32 -2.18 -14.06 2.90
C ARG A 32 -1.53 -13.65 1.59
N SER A 33 -1.03 -12.42 1.52
CA SER A 33 -0.56 -11.80 0.28
C SER A 33 0.94 -11.58 0.30
N ALA A 34 1.61 -11.93 -0.80
CA ALA A 34 3.03 -11.64 -0.99
C ALA A 34 3.24 -10.19 -1.41
N ILE A 35 2.28 -9.62 -2.14
CA ILE A 35 2.33 -8.25 -2.62
C ILE A 35 1.09 -7.49 -2.17
N VAL A 36 1.30 -6.34 -1.56
CA VAL A 36 0.24 -5.42 -1.12
C VAL A 36 0.38 -4.07 -1.82
N HIS A 37 -0.72 -3.52 -2.31
CA HIS A 37 -0.79 -2.21 -2.92
C HIS A 37 -1.86 -1.36 -2.27
N PHE A 38 -1.43 -0.24 -1.70
CA PHE A 38 -2.30 0.76 -1.08
C PHE A 38 -2.38 2.00 -1.98
N ALA A 39 -3.52 2.23 -2.61
CA ALA A 39 -3.85 3.50 -3.27
C ALA A 39 -4.92 4.24 -2.45
N CYS A 40 -4.49 4.72 -1.30
CA CYS A 40 -5.34 5.39 -0.32
C CYS A 40 -4.66 6.64 0.25
N HIS A 41 -5.33 7.41 1.09
CA HIS A 41 -4.68 8.58 1.71
C HIS A 41 -3.82 8.16 2.91
N GLY A 42 -2.65 8.78 3.03
CA GLY A 42 -1.90 8.79 4.29
C GLY A 42 -2.40 9.92 5.18
N ASP A 43 -2.61 9.66 6.46
CA ASP A 43 -2.90 10.69 7.47
C ASP A 43 -1.80 10.69 8.55
N PRO A 44 -0.83 11.61 8.46
CA PRO A 44 0.29 11.68 9.38
C PRO A 44 -0.14 12.21 10.75
N HIS A 45 0.48 11.68 11.81
CA HIS A 45 0.28 12.17 13.17
C HIS A 45 1.60 12.66 13.78
N PHE A 46 1.94 13.93 13.54
CA PHE A 46 3.25 14.52 13.86
C PHE A 46 3.69 14.43 15.32
N SER A 47 2.75 14.44 16.27
CA SER A 47 3.07 14.35 17.69
C SER A 47 3.19 12.93 18.22
N ASP A 48 2.72 11.94 17.46
CA ASP A 48 2.75 10.52 17.84
C ASP A 48 2.77 9.66 16.56
N PRO A 49 3.97 9.31 16.05
CA PRO A 49 4.12 8.57 14.80
C PRO A 49 3.42 7.21 14.79
N SER A 50 3.17 6.61 15.96
CA SER A 50 2.43 5.34 16.05
C SER A 50 0.96 5.48 15.61
N ARG A 51 0.43 6.70 15.60
CA ARG A 51 -0.93 7.05 15.18
C ARG A 51 -1.04 7.49 13.72
N THR A 52 0.09 7.63 13.01
CA THR A 52 0.09 7.79 11.55
C THR A 52 -0.67 6.62 10.93
N SER A 53 -1.53 6.89 9.94
CA SER A 53 -2.46 5.88 9.42
C SER A 53 -2.66 5.93 7.91
N LEU A 54 -3.03 4.79 7.35
CA LEU A 54 -3.61 4.68 6.01
C LEU A 54 -5.14 4.75 6.13
N VAL A 55 -5.77 5.61 5.33
CA VAL A 55 -7.23 5.80 5.31
C VAL A 55 -7.84 4.78 4.35
N LEU A 56 -8.39 3.69 4.87
CA LEU A 56 -8.92 2.56 4.11
C LEU A 56 -10.29 2.83 3.47
N GLY A 57 -11.02 3.85 3.95
CA GLY A 57 -12.33 4.25 3.44
C GLY A 57 -13.20 4.91 4.49
N GLY A 58 -14.29 5.55 4.05
CA GLY A 58 -15.20 6.33 4.91
C GLY A 58 -14.73 7.78 5.16
N ASP A 59 -15.59 8.59 5.77
CA ASP A 59 -15.24 9.95 6.18
C ASP A 59 -14.15 9.89 7.26
N ALA A 60 -13.25 10.89 7.32
CA ALA A 60 -12.11 10.94 8.24
C ALA A 60 -12.42 10.74 9.75
N GLY A 61 -13.71 10.72 10.12
CA GLY A 61 -14.25 10.49 11.47
C GLY A 61 -14.75 9.07 11.78
N THR A 62 -14.70 8.10 10.85
CA THR A 62 -14.99 6.70 11.19
C THR A 62 -13.76 5.99 11.76
N PRO A 63 -13.79 5.51 13.03
CA PRO A 63 -12.63 4.88 13.67
C PRO A 63 -12.12 3.62 12.95
N ASP A 64 -13.03 2.86 12.32
CA ASP A 64 -12.71 1.56 11.70
C ASP A 64 -12.09 1.69 10.29
N GLY A 65 -11.95 2.92 9.78
CA GLY A 65 -11.42 3.21 8.44
C GLY A 65 -9.93 3.60 8.42
N ARG A 66 -9.21 3.45 9.53
CA ARG A 66 -7.82 3.91 9.67
C ARG A 66 -6.91 2.79 10.14
N LEU A 67 -5.98 2.39 9.29
CA LEU A 67 -4.94 1.42 9.62
C LEU A 67 -3.71 2.16 10.13
N THR A 68 -3.54 2.18 11.46
CA THR A 68 -2.45 2.89 12.12
C THR A 68 -1.15 2.09 12.12
N VAL A 69 -0.01 2.78 12.24
CA VAL A 69 1.31 2.18 12.43
C VAL A 69 1.33 1.25 13.66
N ALA A 70 0.67 1.63 14.75
CA ALA A 70 0.56 0.76 15.94
C ALA A 70 -0.13 -0.58 15.63
N GLN A 71 -1.22 -0.56 14.83
CA GLN A 71 -1.93 -1.78 14.43
C GLN A 71 -1.12 -2.63 13.44
N LEU A 72 -0.26 -2.00 12.64
CA LEU A 72 0.63 -2.68 11.68
C LEU A 72 1.76 -3.43 12.39
N PHE A 73 2.28 -2.93 13.53
CA PHE A 73 3.40 -3.56 14.24
C PHE A 73 3.05 -4.86 14.97
N ASP A 74 1.77 -5.12 15.25
CA ASP A 74 1.33 -6.38 15.89
C ASP A 74 1.30 -7.57 14.90
N GLU A 75 1.72 -7.34 13.65
CA GLU A 75 1.53 -8.23 12.52
C GLU A 75 2.89 -8.61 11.88
N THR A 76 3.23 -9.91 11.88
CA THR A 76 4.42 -10.44 11.18
C THR A 76 4.00 -11.22 9.95
N HIS A 77 4.58 -10.90 8.80
CA HIS A 77 4.21 -11.51 7.51
C HIS A 77 5.34 -12.40 6.98
N GLU A 78 5.19 -13.72 7.05
CA GLU A 78 6.21 -14.69 6.62
C GLU A 78 6.35 -14.79 5.08
N HIS A 79 5.35 -14.34 4.34
CA HIS A 79 5.29 -14.44 2.87
C HIS A 79 5.40 -13.09 2.16
N ALA A 80 5.69 -12.02 2.89
CA ALA A 80 5.77 -10.67 2.35
C ALA A 80 6.97 -10.50 1.40
N GLU A 81 6.70 -9.94 0.22
CA GLU A 81 7.72 -9.68 -0.81
C GLU A 81 7.79 -8.19 -1.18
N LEU A 82 6.62 -7.56 -1.40
CA LEU A 82 6.56 -6.16 -1.84
C LEU A 82 5.38 -5.41 -1.24
N ALA A 83 5.64 -4.23 -0.67
CA ALA A 83 4.62 -3.24 -0.39
C ALA A 83 4.74 -2.06 -1.37
N TYR A 84 3.66 -1.72 -2.04
CA TYR A 84 3.57 -0.54 -2.90
C TYR A 84 2.58 0.45 -2.27
N LEU A 85 3.08 1.59 -1.84
CA LEU A 85 2.33 2.64 -1.17
C LEU A 85 2.14 3.79 -2.16
N SER A 86 1.06 3.74 -2.93
CA SER A 86 0.55 4.85 -3.76
C SER A 86 -0.21 5.86 -2.90
N ALA A 87 0.25 6.10 -1.67
CA ALA A 87 -0.50 6.90 -0.72
C ALA A 87 -0.25 8.39 -0.92
N CYS A 88 -1.30 9.13 -1.27
CA CYS A 88 -1.24 10.59 -1.39
C CYS A 88 -1.38 11.20 0.01
N CYS A 89 -0.36 11.92 0.46
CA CYS A 89 -0.47 12.81 1.62
C CYS A 89 -1.06 14.12 1.12
N THR A 90 -2.22 14.53 1.64
CA THR A 90 -2.89 15.79 1.28
C THR A 90 -2.05 16.97 1.77
N ALA A 91 -1.06 17.36 0.98
CA ALA A 91 -0.06 18.38 1.25
C ALA A 91 -0.61 19.82 1.22
N GLN A 92 -1.89 20.04 1.55
CA GLN A 92 -2.48 21.37 1.56
C GLN A 92 -2.28 22.14 2.87
N GLN A 93 -1.68 21.52 3.89
CA GLN A 93 -1.32 22.22 5.13
C GLN A 93 0.12 21.95 5.58
N TYR A 94 1.00 22.87 5.16
CA TYR A 94 2.20 23.36 5.87
C TYR A 94 3.52 22.56 5.86
N SER A 95 4.58 23.33 5.56
CA SER A 95 5.93 23.32 6.16
C SER A 95 6.87 22.12 5.96
N GLU A 96 7.96 22.37 5.21
CA GLU A 96 9.38 22.03 5.42
C GLU A 96 9.83 20.66 6.00
N GLY A 97 8.98 19.65 6.20
CA GLY A 97 9.34 18.36 6.83
C GLY A 97 8.94 17.07 6.08
N LEU A 98 8.26 17.19 4.94
CA LEU A 98 7.51 16.13 4.24
C LEU A 98 8.32 14.92 3.70
N ILE A 99 9.65 14.92 3.83
CA ILE A 99 10.47 13.79 3.37
C ILE A 99 10.35 12.60 4.33
N ASP A 100 10.01 12.81 5.61
CA ASP A 100 10.08 11.77 6.63
C ASP A 100 8.92 10.76 6.59
N GLU A 101 7.74 11.13 6.09
CA GLU A 101 6.51 10.33 6.29
C GLU A 101 6.42 9.10 5.38
N GLY A 102 6.66 9.28 4.07
CA GLY A 102 6.73 8.14 3.14
C GLY A 102 7.90 7.22 3.48
N ILE A 103 8.99 7.77 4.04
CA ILE A 103 10.10 7.01 4.61
C ILE A 103 9.65 6.26 5.87
N HIS A 104 8.86 6.90 6.75
CA HIS A 104 8.38 6.31 7.99
C HIS A 104 7.43 5.15 7.75
N LEU A 105 6.39 5.32 6.93
CA LEU A 105 5.52 4.22 6.50
C LEU A 105 6.31 3.15 5.75
N GLY A 106 7.21 3.55 4.85
CA GLY A 106 8.07 2.60 4.16
C GLY A 106 8.89 1.73 5.11
N THR A 107 9.45 2.33 6.15
CA THR A 107 10.20 1.64 7.21
C THR A 107 9.30 0.71 8.03
N VAL A 108 8.06 1.11 8.33
CA VAL A 108 7.08 0.26 9.03
C VAL A 108 6.81 -1.02 8.23
N PHE A 109 6.54 -0.90 6.92
CA PHE A 109 6.32 -2.08 6.08
C PHE A 109 7.57 -2.96 5.96
N GLN A 110 8.77 -2.38 5.96
CA GLN A 110 10.01 -3.18 6.05
C GLN A 110 10.10 -3.96 7.36
N LEU A 111 9.77 -3.34 8.50
CA LEU A 111 9.78 -3.98 9.81
C LEU A 111 8.71 -5.07 9.95
N MET A 112 7.60 -4.96 9.22
CA MET A 112 6.56 -5.98 9.13
C MET A 112 6.96 -7.21 8.28
N GLY A 113 8.10 -7.14 7.59
CA GLY A 113 8.64 -8.24 6.81
C GLY A 113 8.61 -8.05 5.30
N PHE A 114 8.22 -6.89 4.77
CA PHE A 114 8.29 -6.60 3.33
C PHE A 114 9.72 -6.19 2.94
N PRO A 115 10.52 -7.06 2.28
CA PRO A 115 11.91 -6.75 1.94
C PRO A 115 12.04 -5.65 0.89
N ALA A 116 11.02 -5.46 0.05
CA ALA A 116 10.94 -4.36 -0.91
C ALA A 116 9.73 -3.46 -0.60
N VAL A 117 9.97 -2.15 -0.61
CA VAL A 117 8.91 -1.15 -0.45
C VAL A 117 9.08 -0.04 -1.48
N VAL A 118 8.00 0.28 -2.18
CA VAL A 118 7.88 1.45 -3.05
C VAL A 118 6.92 2.42 -2.39
N ALA A 119 7.33 3.66 -2.13
CA ALA A 119 6.48 4.67 -1.52
C ALA A 119 6.59 6.00 -2.30
N THR A 120 5.46 6.67 -2.52
CA THR A 120 5.41 8.01 -3.09
C THR A 120 5.63 9.07 -2.00
N LEU A 121 6.59 9.99 -2.21
CA LEU A 121 7.00 10.99 -1.22
C LEU A 121 6.23 12.33 -1.31
N TRP A 122 5.37 12.51 -2.31
CA TRP A 122 4.64 13.76 -2.55
C TRP A 122 3.30 13.47 -3.22
N GLU A 123 2.40 14.44 -3.19
CA GLU A 123 1.15 14.45 -3.95
C GLU A 123 1.48 14.20 -5.43
N ALA A 124 1.29 12.97 -5.86
CA ALA A 124 1.33 12.63 -7.26
C ALA A 124 -0.05 12.95 -7.81
N ASP A 125 -0.10 13.65 -8.95
CA ASP A 125 -1.30 13.71 -9.78
C ASP A 125 -1.86 12.28 -9.91
N ASP A 126 -3.13 12.07 -9.54
CA ASP A 126 -3.77 10.76 -9.49
C ASP A 126 -3.61 10.00 -10.82
N VAL A 127 -3.56 10.74 -11.93
CA VAL A 127 -3.30 10.20 -13.27
C VAL A 127 -1.87 9.65 -13.36
N ALA A 128 -0.87 10.45 -12.99
CA ALA A 128 0.53 10.04 -13.02
C ALA A 128 0.82 8.88 -12.04
N ALA A 129 0.24 8.91 -10.84
CA ALA A 129 0.36 7.80 -9.87
C ALA A 129 -0.18 6.50 -10.45
N THR A 130 -1.33 6.56 -11.11
CA THR A 130 -1.94 5.41 -11.79
C THR A 130 -1.08 4.90 -12.94
N GLU A 131 -0.55 5.79 -13.78
CA GLU A 131 0.32 5.41 -14.91
C GLU A 131 1.61 4.74 -14.45
N VAL A 132 2.24 5.26 -13.39
CA VAL A 132 3.48 4.70 -12.83
C VAL A 132 3.21 3.33 -12.21
N ALA A 133 2.15 3.19 -11.40
CA ALA A 133 1.79 1.91 -10.81
C ALA A 133 1.49 0.85 -11.90
N ASP A 134 0.76 1.25 -12.94
CA ASP A 134 0.44 0.37 -14.06
C ASP A 134 1.70 -0.08 -14.83
N ALA A 135 2.57 0.85 -15.20
CA ALA A 135 3.84 0.54 -15.85
C ALA A 135 4.71 -0.39 -14.97
N PHE A 136 4.74 -0.13 -13.66
CA PHE A 136 5.45 -0.96 -12.69
C PHE A 136 4.93 -2.40 -12.69
N TYR A 137 3.61 -2.62 -12.53
CA TYR A 137 3.05 -3.96 -12.48
C TYR A 137 3.08 -4.71 -13.79
N ARG A 138 2.87 -4.03 -14.92
CA ARG A 138 3.09 -4.66 -16.24
C ARG A 138 4.51 -5.16 -16.39
N ARG A 139 5.51 -4.41 -15.90
CA ARG A 139 6.91 -4.83 -15.98
C ARG A 139 7.21 -5.97 -15.01
N LEU A 140 6.77 -5.86 -13.76
CA LEU A 140 6.98 -6.87 -12.71
C LEU A 140 6.35 -8.21 -13.09
N LEU A 141 5.06 -8.19 -13.41
CA LEU A 141 4.28 -9.39 -13.70
C LEU A 141 4.49 -9.89 -15.13
N GLY A 142 4.81 -9.00 -16.08
CA GLY A 142 5.19 -9.36 -17.43
C GLY A 142 6.53 -10.12 -17.50
N SER A 143 7.50 -9.80 -16.61
CA SER A 143 8.71 -10.63 -16.48
C SER A 143 8.50 -11.93 -15.70
N ALA A 144 7.48 -12.02 -14.85
CA ALA A 144 7.18 -13.25 -14.11
C ALA A 144 6.74 -14.39 -15.04
N VAL A 145 6.27 -14.08 -16.26
CA VAL A 145 5.97 -15.08 -17.30
C VAL A 145 7.25 -15.73 -17.87
N GLU A 146 8.42 -15.08 -17.74
CA GLU A 146 9.71 -15.66 -18.13
C GLU A 146 10.46 -16.35 -16.97
N GLY A 147 10.00 -16.17 -15.73
CA GLY A 147 10.56 -16.81 -14.55
C GLY A 147 9.48 -17.01 -13.50
N GLY A 148 8.82 -18.16 -13.53
CA GLY A 148 7.64 -18.43 -12.71
C GLY A 148 7.85 -18.18 -11.22
N VAL A 149 7.02 -17.28 -10.66
CA VAL A 149 6.81 -17.15 -9.22
C VAL A 149 5.31 -16.94 -8.99
N TYR A 150 4.71 -17.82 -8.19
CA TYR A 150 3.31 -17.75 -7.74
C TYR A 150 3.22 -16.76 -6.58
N GLY A 151 2.60 -15.59 -6.76
CA GLY A 151 2.41 -14.64 -5.66
C GLY A 151 1.12 -13.83 -5.80
N SER A 152 0.20 -13.94 -4.84
CA SER A 152 -1.09 -13.23 -4.75
C SER A 152 -0.90 -11.71 -4.56
N PHE A 153 -1.76 -10.91 -5.20
CA PHE A 153 -1.71 -9.45 -5.26
C PHE A 153 -2.96 -8.80 -4.66
N ILE A 154 -2.90 -7.64 -3.99
CA ILE A 154 -4.11 -6.87 -3.60
C ILE A 154 -3.95 -5.41 -3.96
N GLY A 155 -4.98 -4.82 -4.55
CA GLY A 155 -5.04 -3.37 -4.81
C GLY A 155 -6.29 -2.74 -4.22
N SER A 156 -6.14 -1.70 -3.40
CA SER A 156 -7.21 -0.77 -3.00
C SER A 156 -7.33 0.38 -4.00
#